data_AF-A0A330HK60-F1
#
_entry.id   AF-A0A330HK60-F1
#
_cell.length_a   1.000
_cell.length_b   1.000
_cell.length_c   1.000
_cell.angle_alpha   90.00
_cell.angle_beta   90.00
_cell.angle_gamma   90.00
#
_symmetry.space_group_name_H-M   'P 1'
#
loop_
_entity.id
_entity.type
_entity.pdbx_description
1 polymer ?
#
loop_
_entity_poly.entity_id
_entity_poly.type
_entity_poly.pdbx_seq_one_letter_code
_entity_poly.pdbx_strand_id
1 'polypeptide(L)'
;MNSKSKKFAGVQAYVTQAAAAKNAQAKLDAANAQLTADQSKLDALTQQLADLNATDTTGFTPEQQAALDAQKADVQAQIDAQNTAITADNQAITDAQTEVTNTPAPDDATLDTALQDMANKPVDQEVTDWAKGVLADKIDQAAAAATP
;
A
#
# COMPACT_ATOMS: atom_id res chain seq x y z
N MET A 1 -2.77 -28.71 -31.96
CA MET A 1 -2.59 -27.90 -30.73
C MET A 1 -3.81 -28.07 -29.84
N ASN A 2 -3.60 -28.40 -28.57
CA ASN A 2 -4.60 -28.97 -27.66
C ASN A 2 -5.70 -27.94 -27.31
N SER A 3 -6.94 -28.14 -27.78
CA SER A 3 -8.07 -27.19 -27.65
C SER A 3 -8.33 -26.73 -26.21
N LYS A 4 -7.96 -27.54 -25.21
CA LYS A 4 -8.10 -27.22 -23.79
C LYS A 4 -7.26 -26.02 -23.36
N SER A 5 -6.02 -25.86 -23.85
CA SER A 5 -5.13 -24.78 -23.37
C SER A 5 -5.59 -23.39 -23.80
N LYS A 6 -6.28 -23.26 -24.95
CA LYS A 6 -6.86 -21.98 -25.38
C LYS A 6 -8.08 -21.58 -24.53
N LYS A 7 -8.88 -22.57 -24.09
CA LYS A 7 -10.09 -22.32 -23.28
C LYS A 7 -9.79 -21.79 -21.87
N PHE A 8 -8.62 -22.08 -21.32
CA PHE A 8 -8.22 -21.58 -19.99
C PHE A 8 -7.45 -20.24 -20.04
N ALA A 9 -7.07 -19.77 -21.23
CA ALA A 9 -6.25 -18.57 -21.37
C ALA A 9 -6.97 -17.31 -20.88
N GLY A 10 -8.28 -17.17 -21.12
CA GLY A 10 -9.07 -16.03 -20.65
C GLY A 10 -9.15 -15.97 -19.11
N VAL A 11 -9.42 -17.11 -18.46
CA VAL A 11 -9.46 -17.19 -17.00
C VAL A 11 -8.08 -16.94 -16.38
N GLN A 12 -7.01 -17.44 -17.02
CA GLN A 12 -5.65 -17.16 -16.57
C GLN A 12 -5.31 -15.67 -16.69
N ALA A 13 -5.67 -15.03 -17.80
CA ALA A 13 -5.48 -13.59 -18.00
C ALA A 13 -6.26 -12.77 -16.95
N TYR A 14 -7.51 -13.16 -16.67
CA TYR A 14 -8.31 -12.56 -15.60
C TYR A 14 -7.60 -12.65 -14.24
N VAL A 15 -7.14 -13.85 -13.85
CA VAL A 15 -6.43 -14.06 -12.57
C VAL A 15 -5.16 -13.22 -12.49
N THR A 16 -4.36 -13.17 -13.56
CA THR A 16 -3.12 -12.38 -13.59
C THR A 16 -3.41 -10.88 -13.48
N GLN A 17 -4.42 -10.37 -14.19
CA GLN A 17 -4.80 -8.96 -14.12
C GLN A 17 -5.36 -8.60 -12.74
N ALA A 18 -6.24 -9.43 -12.18
CA ALA A 18 -6.79 -9.23 -10.85
C ALA A 18 -5.71 -9.26 -9.76
N ALA A 19 -4.73 -10.17 -9.87
CA ALA A 19 -3.59 -10.23 -8.97
C ALA A 19 -2.72 -8.98 -9.04
N ALA A 20 -2.46 -8.46 -10.24
CA ALA A 20 -1.72 -7.21 -10.42
C ALA A 20 -2.46 -6.01 -9.81
N ALA A 21 -3.76 -5.89 -10.05
CA ALA A 21 -4.60 -4.84 -9.45
C ALA A 21 -4.62 -4.94 -7.92
N LYS A 22 -4.71 -6.15 -7.36
CA LYS A 22 -4.64 -6.41 -5.92
C LYS A 22 -3.30 -5.93 -5.34
N ASN A 23 -2.19 -6.27 -5.98
CA ASN A 23 -0.86 -5.84 -5.53
C ASN A 23 -0.69 -4.31 -5.59
N ALA A 24 -1.19 -3.67 -6.65
CA ALA A 24 -1.17 -2.21 -6.76
C ALA A 24 -1.96 -1.55 -5.62
N GLN A 25 -3.15 -2.06 -5.31
CA GLN A 25 -3.94 -1.56 -4.19
C GLN A 25 -3.24 -1.80 -2.84
N ALA A 26 -2.65 -2.97 -2.63
CA ALA A 26 -1.93 -3.27 -1.40
C ALA A 26 -0.72 -2.34 -1.19
N LYS A 27 -0.01 -1.96 -2.26
CA LYS A 27 1.06 -0.95 -2.20
C LYS A 27 0.54 0.42 -1.80
N LEU A 28 -0.60 0.85 -2.36
CA LEU A 28 -1.24 2.11 -2.00
C LEU A 28 -1.66 2.11 -0.52
N ASP A 29 -2.26 1.03 -0.05
CA ASP A 29 -2.67 0.88 1.35
C ASP A 29 -1.44 0.92 2.29
N ALA A 30 -0.35 0.24 1.92
CA ALA A 30 0.90 0.24 2.68
C ALA A 30 1.55 1.63 2.72
N ALA A 31 1.57 2.37 1.61
CA ALA A 31 2.10 3.74 1.55
C ALA A 31 1.28 4.71 2.44
N ASN A 32 -0.05 4.60 2.43
CA ASN A 32 -0.91 5.37 3.32
C ASN A 32 -0.72 5.02 4.80
N ALA A 33 -0.53 3.74 5.11
CA ALA A 33 -0.22 3.29 6.46
C ALA A 33 1.14 3.84 6.95
N GLN A 34 2.15 3.84 6.08
CA GLN A 34 3.46 4.43 6.38
C GLN A 34 3.35 5.93 6.65
N LEU A 35 2.67 6.69 5.79
CA LEU A 35 2.44 8.12 6.01
C LEU A 35 1.78 8.39 7.37
N THR A 36 0.78 7.58 7.75
CA THR A 36 0.09 7.72 9.04
C THR A 36 1.03 7.46 10.22
N ALA A 37 1.90 6.45 10.12
CA ALA A 37 2.90 6.14 11.14
C ALA A 37 3.94 7.27 11.27
N ASP A 38 4.41 7.78 10.14
CA ASP A 38 5.40 8.86 10.07
C ASP A 38 4.84 10.19 10.59
N GLN A 39 3.57 10.49 10.32
CA GLN A 39 2.86 11.63 10.89
C GLN A 39 2.73 11.50 12.42
N SER A 40 2.39 10.31 12.92
CA SER A 40 2.31 10.06 14.37
C SER A 40 3.67 10.23 15.06
N LYS A 41 4.75 9.84 14.39
CA LYS A 41 6.12 10.05 14.88
C LYS A 41 6.52 11.52 14.89
N LEU A 42 6.14 12.28 13.86
CA LEU A 42 6.34 13.73 13.82
C LEU A 42 5.63 14.43 14.99
N ASP A 43 4.39 14.04 15.27
CA ASP A 43 3.62 14.60 16.40
C ASP A 43 4.32 14.32 17.73
N ALA A 44 4.81 13.10 17.93
CA ALA A 44 5.57 12.74 19.14
C ALA A 44 6.87 13.55 19.30
N LEU A 45 7.65 13.73 18.22
CA LEU A 45 8.87 14.54 18.24
C LEU A 45 8.56 16.01 18.52
N THR A 46 7.49 16.53 17.92
CA THR A 46 7.04 17.91 18.14
C THR A 46 6.63 18.13 19.60
N GLN A 47 5.91 17.18 20.20
CA GLN A 47 5.58 17.22 21.62
C GLN A 47 6.84 17.15 22.50
N GLN A 48 7.79 16.28 22.18
CA GLN A 48 9.06 16.19 22.90
C GLN A 48 9.83 17.52 22.87
N LEU A 49 9.88 18.19 21.70
CA LEU A 49 10.50 19.50 21.59
C LEU A 49 9.77 20.56 22.42
N ALA A 50 8.44 20.53 22.44
CA ALA A 50 7.63 21.41 23.27
C ALA A 50 7.91 21.21 24.77
N ASP A 51 8.02 19.96 25.22
CA ASP A 51 8.31 19.61 26.61
C ASP A 51 9.73 20.06 27.02
N LEU A 52 10.73 19.87 26.14
CA LEU A 52 12.08 20.41 26.34
C LEU A 52 12.08 21.94 26.40
N ASN A 53 11.23 22.60 25.62
CA ASN A 53 11.08 24.05 25.64
C ASN A 53 10.37 24.56 26.90
N ALA A 54 9.51 23.75 27.50
CA ALA A 54 8.82 24.05 28.76
C ALA A 54 9.64 23.69 30.02
N THR A 55 10.83 23.11 29.86
CA THR A 55 11.69 22.76 31.00
C THR A 55 12.07 24.02 31.79
N ASP A 56 11.79 24.02 33.10
CA ASP A 56 12.24 25.08 34.00
C ASP A 56 13.76 25.04 34.14
N THR A 57 14.41 26.10 33.67
CA THR A 57 15.88 26.24 33.70
C THR A 57 16.36 27.05 34.89
N THR A 58 15.49 27.37 35.86
CA THR A 58 15.87 28.12 37.06
C THR A 58 16.96 27.38 37.82
N GLY A 59 18.11 28.04 37.98
CA GLY A 59 19.26 27.47 38.70
C GLY A 59 20.14 26.53 37.87
N PHE A 60 19.89 26.40 36.56
CA PHE A 60 20.80 25.66 35.68
C PHE A 60 22.21 26.28 35.70
N THR A 61 23.22 25.41 35.72
CA THR A 61 24.59 25.81 35.38
C THR A 61 24.72 26.02 33.87
N PRO A 62 25.77 26.73 33.40
CA PRO A 62 26.03 26.86 31.97
C PRO A 62 26.12 25.53 31.23
N GLU A 63 26.70 24.50 31.85
CA GLU A 63 26.83 23.16 31.26
C GLU A 63 25.46 22.46 31.12
N GLN A 64 24.57 22.63 32.11
CA GLN A 64 23.21 22.09 32.05
C GLN A 64 22.38 22.77 30.96
N GLN A 65 22.53 24.09 30.82
CA GLN A 65 21.87 24.84 29.75
C GLN A 65 22.37 24.37 28.38
N ALA A 66 23.68 24.24 28.18
CA ALA A 66 24.26 23.75 26.94
C ALA A 66 23.79 22.32 26.60
N ALA A 67 23.62 21.46 27.61
CA ALA A 67 23.11 20.10 27.41
C ALA A 67 21.63 20.09 26.98
N LEU A 68 20.80 20.97 27.54
CA LEU A 68 19.40 21.13 27.11
C LEU A 68 19.31 21.68 25.68
N ASP A 69 20.14 22.67 25.35
CA ASP A 69 20.18 23.26 24.01
C ASP A 69 20.62 22.22 22.96
N ALA A 70 21.59 21.37 23.30
CA ALA A 70 22.00 20.25 22.45
C ALA A 70 20.88 19.23 22.22
N GLN A 71 20.10 18.89 23.27
CA GLN A 71 18.94 17.99 23.13
C GLN A 71 17.85 18.60 22.24
N LYS A 72 17.56 19.89 22.39
CA LYS A 72 16.60 20.58 21.52
C LYS A 72 17.05 20.58 20.06
N ALA A 73 18.35 20.84 19.81
CA ALA A 73 18.91 20.80 18.47
C ALA A 73 18.84 19.40 17.84
N ASP A 74 19.08 18.35 18.62
CA ASP A 74 18.96 16.97 18.17
C ASP A 74 17.51 16.62 17.80
N VAL A 75 16.54 16.93 18.67
CA VAL A 75 15.11 16.69 18.40
C VAL A 75 14.64 17.50 17.18
N GLN A 76 15.11 18.74 17.03
CA GLN A 76 14.79 19.54 15.84
C GLN A 76 15.34 18.90 14.55
N ALA A 77 16.57 18.38 14.57
CA ALA A 77 17.12 17.65 13.44
C ALA A 77 16.31 16.37 13.11
N GLN A 78 15.82 15.66 14.13
CA GLN A 78 14.92 14.52 13.93
C GLN A 78 13.58 14.93 13.30
N ILE A 79 13.00 16.06 13.72
CA ILE A 79 11.79 16.64 13.12
C ILE A 79 12.02 16.96 11.64
N ASP A 80 13.14 17.60 11.29
CA ASP A 80 13.47 17.96 9.92
C ASP A 80 13.64 16.70 9.04
N ALA A 81 14.31 15.67 9.57
CA ALA A 81 14.43 14.38 8.91
C ALA A 81 13.07 13.70 8.72
N GLN A 82 12.19 13.77 9.72
CA GLN A 82 10.86 13.17 9.66
C GLN A 82 9.96 13.89 8.64
N ASN A 83 10.05 15.23 8.53
CA ASN A 83 9.36 15.99 7.48
C ASN A 83 9.83 15.60 6.07
N THR A 84 11.12 15.30 5.92
CA THR A 84 11.66 14.78 4.65
C THR A 84 11.09 13.41 4.32
N ALA A 85 10.98 12.51 5.32
CA ALA A 85 10.36 11.20 5.15
C ALA A 85 8.87 11.31 4.74
N ILE A 86 8.09 12.17 5.42
CA ILE A 86 6.68 12.44 5.06
C ILE A 86 6.54 12.96 3.62
N THR A 87 7.49 13.79 3.16
CA THR A 87 7.50 14.25 1.77
C THR A 87 7.70 13.09 0.80
N ALA A 88 8.61 12.16 1.13
CA ALA A 88 8.84 10.95 0.35
C ALA A 88 7.63 10.01 0.36
N ASP A 89 6.94 9.86 1.50
CA ASP A 89 5.73 9.05 1.62
C ASP A 89 4.59 9.60 0.76
N ASN A 90 4.41 10.93 0.72
CA ASN A 90 3.43 11.55 -0.17
C ASN A 90 3.72 11.28 -1.66
N GLN A 91 5.00 11.26 -2.03
CA GLN A 91 5.41 10.86 -3.39
C GLN A 91 5.11 9.37 -3.63
N ALA A 92 5.42 8.50 -2.66
CA ALA A 92 5.15 7.06 -2.76
C ALA A 92 3.65 6.76 -2.90
N ILE A 93 2.78 7.52 -2.23
CA ILE A 93 1.31 7.45 -2.40
C ILE A 93 0.92 7.84 -3.84
N THR A 94 1.48 8.93 -4.35
CA THR A 94 1.20 9.39 -5.72
C THR A 94 1.62 8.35 -6.77
N ASP A 95 2.79 7.75 -6.58
CA ASP A 95 3.31 6.69 -7.46
C ASP A 95 2.45 5.43 -7.36
N ALA A 96 2.07 5.00 -6.15
CA ALA A 96 1.20 3.85 -5.94
C ALA A 96 -0.20 4.07 -6.52
N GLN A 97 -0.75 5.28 -6.41
CA GLN A 97 -2.05 5.62 -6.99
C GLN A 97 -2.01 5.65 -8.53
N THR A 98 -0.87 6.05 -9.10
CA THR A 98 -0.61 5.93 -10.53
C THR A 98 -0.55 4.46 -10.95
N GLU A 99 0.10 3.59 -10.16
CA GLU A 99 0.14 2.14 -10.40
C GLU A 99 -1.26 1.51 -10.37
N VAL A 100 -2.09 1.87 -9.39
CA VAL A 100 -3.50 1.43 -9.32
C VAL A 100 -4.27 1.86 -10.56
N THR A 101 -4.11 3.11 -11.00
CA THR A 101 -4.79 3.64 -12.18
C THR A 101 -4.37 2.92 -13.47
N ASN A 102 -3.08 2.60 -13.59
CA ASN A 102 -2.53 1.88 -14.75
C ASN A 102 -2.81 0.37 -14.71
N THR A 103 -3.27 -0.16 -13.57
CA THR A 103 -3.53 -1.58 -13.35
C THR A 103 -4.97 -1.81 -12.89
N PRO A 104 -5.97 -1.45 -13.73
CA PRO A 104 -7.37 -1.58 -13.35
C PRO A 104 -7.73 -3.04 -13.11
N ALA A 105 -8.51 -3.29 -12.07
CA ALA A 105 -9.09 -4.60 -11.81
C ALA A 105 -9.95 -5.03 -13.01
N PRO A 106 -9.89 -6.31 -13.41
CA PRO A 106 -10.77 -6.82 -14.47
C PRO A 106 -12.23 -6.80 -13.98
N ASP A 107 -13.15 -6.50 -14.89
CA ASP A 107 -14.58 -6.44 -14.58
C ASP A 107 -15.27 -7.81 -14.73
N ASP A 108 -16.52 -7.88 -14.28
CA ASP A 108 -17.32 -9.10 -14.36
C ASP A 108 -17.57 -9.55 -15.81
N ALA A 109 -17.68 -8.62 -16.75
CA ALA A 109 -17.89 -8.94 -18.16
C ALA A 109 -16.69 -9.66 -18.78
N THR A 110 -15.47 -9.31 -18.38
CA THR A 110 -14.25 -10.03 -18.79
C THR A 110 -14.23 -11.45 -18.24
N LEU A 111 -14.67 -11.65 -16.99
CA LEU A 111 -14.80 -12.98 -16.40
C LEU A 111 -15.90 -13.79 -17.10
N ASP A 112 -17.07 -13.21 -17.33
CA ASP A 112 -18.19 -13.86 -18.01
C ASP A 112 -17.80 -14.32 -19.41
N THR A 113 -17.10 -13.48 -20.17
CA THR A 113 -16.59 -13.82 -21.51
C THR A 113 -15.62 -15.00 -21.42
N ALA A 114 -14.68 -14.96 -20.47
CA ALA A 114 -13.71 -16.04 -20.27
C ALA A 114 -14.39 -17.36 -19.84
N LEU A 115 -15.42 -17.28 -19.01
CA LEU A 115 -16.21 -18.44 -18.60
C LEU A 115 -17.05 -19.00 -19.75
N GLN A 116 -17.67 -18.15 -20.57
CA GLN A 116 -18.45 -18.56 -21.74
C GLN A 116 -17.59 -19.27 -22.79
N ASP A 117 -16.38 -18.77 -23.04
CA ASP A 117 -15.42 -19.42 -23.95
C ASP A 117 -14.97 -20.81 -23.45
N MET A 118 -14.99 -21.01 -22.14
CA MET A 118 -14.64 -22.27 -21.50
C MET A 118 -15.83 -23.24 -21.42
N ALA A 119 -17.01 -22.72 -21.09
CA ALA A 119 -18.22 -23.50 -20.82
C ALA A 119 -18.84 -24.06 -22.11
N ASN A 120 -19.38 -25.27 -22.02
CA ASN A 120 -20.24 -25.83 -23.07
C ASN A 120 -21.74 -25.58 -22.77
N LYS A 121 -22.05 -24.73 -21.79
CA LYS A 121 -23.39 -24.39 -21.30
C LYS A 121 -23.45 -22.87 -21.03
N PRO A 122 -24.66 -22.26 -20.94
CA PRO A 122 -24.80 -20.86 -20.58
C PRO A 122 -24.11 -20.57 -19.23
N VAL A 123 -23.44 -19.42 -19.15
CA VAL A 123 -22.93 -18.86 -17.90
C VAL A 123 -23.98 -17.90 -17.38
N ASP A 124 -24.54 -18.21 -16.21
CA ASP A 124 -25.43 -17.31 -15.49
C ASP A 124 -24.67 -16.65 -14.32
N GLN A 125 -25.34 -15.72 -13.64
CA GLN A 125 -24.73 -14.97 -12.55
C GLN A 125 -24.27 -15.87 -11.39
N GLU A 126 -24.98 -16.97 -11.10
CA GLU A 126 -24.61 -17.91 -10.04
C GLU A 126 -23.30 -18.63 -10.37
N VAL A 127 -23.11 -19.03 -11.64
CA VAL A 127 -21.85 -19.60 -12.14
C VAL A 127 -20.71 -18.58 -12.06
N THR A 128 -20.97 -17.32 -12.40
CA THR A 128 -19.97 -16.24 -12.30
C THR A 128 -19.56 -15.98 -10.86
N ASP A 129 -20.52 -15.90 -9.93
CA ASP A 129 -20.24 -15.65 -8.52
C ASP A 129 -19.51 -16.84 -7.87
N TRP A 130 -19.89 -18.08 -8.21
CA TRP A 130 -19.14 -19.26 -7.81
C TRP A 130 -17.71 -19.24 -8.35
N ALA A 131 -17.53 -18.88 -9.62
CA ALA A 131 -16.22 -18.80 -10.24
C ALA A 131 -15.34 -17.74 -9.56
N LYS A 132 -15.87 -16.55 -9.22
CA LYS A 132 -15.14 -15.55 -8.43
C LYS A 132 -14.66 -16.11 -7.10
N GLY A 133 -15.52 -16.83 -6.38
CA GLY A 133 -15.16 -17.48 -5.12
C GLY A 133 -14.01 -18.49 -5.27
N VAL A 134 -14.04 -19.30 -6.33
CA VAL A 134 -12.98 -20.28 -6.62
C VAL A 134 -11.69 -19.60 -7.10
N LEU A 135 -11.79 -18.52 -7.88
CA LEU A 135 -10.64 -17.80 -8.42
C LEU A 135 -9.97 -16.91 -7.37
N ALA A 136 -10.64 -16.54 -6.28
CA ALA A 136 -10.08 -15.70 -5.22
C ALA A 136 -8.75 -16.26 -4.68
N ASP A 137 -8.70 -17.54 -4.30
CA ASP A 137 -7.47 -18.19 -3.83
C ASP A 137 -6.36 -18.22 -4.91
N LYS A 138 -6.75 -18.35 -6.18
CA LYS A 138 -5.79 -18.29 -7.30
C LYS A 138 -5.23 -16.89 -7.54
N ILE A 139 -6.06 -15.86 -7.36
CA ILE A 139 -5.66 -14.46 -7.44
C ILE A 139 -4.69 -14.17 -6.29
N ASP A 140 -4.97 -14.67 -5.09
CA ASP A 140 -4.11 -14.50 -3.93
C ASP A 140 -2.74 -15.17 -4.14
N GLN A 141 -2.72 -16.39 -4.64
CA GLN A 141 -1.47 -17.10 -4.99
C GLN A 141 -0.69 -16.38 -6.09
N ALA A 142 -1.37 -15.91 -7.14
CA ALA A 142 -0.74 -15.17 -8.23
C ALA A 142 -0.18 -13.82 -7.75
N ALA A 143 -0.90 -13.14 -6.85
CA ALA A 143 -0.46 -11.88 -6.25
C ALA A 143 0.80 -12.08 -5.40
N ALA A 144 0.82 -13.12 -4.55
CA ALA A 144 1.96 -13.49 -3.72
C ALA A 144 3.18 -13.94 -4.56
N ALA A 145 2.96 -14.65 -5.67
CA ALA A 145 4.04 -15.06 -6.56
C ALA A 145 4.64 -13.91 -7.38
N ALA A 146 3.89 -12.82 -7.56
CA ALA A 146 4.31 -11.63 -8.27
C ALA A 146 4.99 -10.57 -7.38
N THR A 147 5.03 -10.80 -6.05
CA THR A 147 5.78 -9.96 -5.12
C THR A 147 7.26 -10.38 -5.16
N PRO A 148 8.21 -9.49 -5.50
CA PRO A 148 9.63 -9.82 -5.61
C PRO A 148 10.30 -10.14 -4.26
#